data_AF-A0A7V9HTV3-F1
#
_entry.id   AF-A0A7V9HTV3-F1
#
_cell.length_a   1.000
_cell.length_b   1.000
_cell.length_c   1.000
_cell.angle_alpha   90.00
_cell.angle_beta   90.00
_cell.angle_gamma   90.00
#
_symmetry.space_group_name_H-M   'P 1'
#
loop_
_entity.id
_entity.type
_entity.pdbx_description
1 polymer ?
#
loop_
_entity_poly.entity_id
_entity_poly.type
_entity_poly.pdbx_seq_one_letter_code
_entity_poly.pdbx_strand_id
1 'polypeptide(L)'
;VYQEAFGRLPTLREFLFDVQNLNQGVIIGQPGAVDRLAQNRQAFLDNFVNREEFQSRYTGVSNSAFVDALFTNAGVDPNTEATTRDAILAGLNNGTVTRQSALVQVGNTRSVFNALYNRAFVLMQYFGYLRRNPSDPPDGNLAGFNFWVTVLNNSSLPGEDVRNPAQALARIRRARIVEAFITSTEYRARFGTP
;
A
#
# COMPACT_ATOMS: atom_id res chain seq x y z
N VAL A 1 -3.46 1.49 -2.15
CA VAL A 1 -4.65 1.09 -2.96
C VAL A 1 -5.39 -0.14 -2.45
N TYR A 2 -4.87 -1.38 -2.38
CA TYR A 2 -5.71 -2.53 -1.94
C TYR A 2 -6.22 -2.43 -0.49
N GLN A 3 -5.34 -2.17 0.47
CA GLN A 3 -5.77 -2.03 1.87
C GLN A 3 -6.74 -0.86 2.02
N GLU A 4 -6.49 0.24 1.33
CA GLU A 4 -7.32 1.45 1.34
C GLU A 4 -8.67 1.28 0.63
N ALA A 5 -8.72 0.62 -0.53
CA ALA A 5 -9.94 0.42 -1.30
C ALA A 5 -10.77 -0.77 -0.80
N PHE A 6 -10.13 -1.83 -0.31
CA PHE A 6 -10.79 -3.10 -0.03
C PHE A 6 -10.67 -3.55 1.43
N GLY A 7 -9.80 -2.93 2.23
CA GLY A 7 -9.55 -3.37 3.61
C GLY A 7 -8.71 -4.65 3.71
N ARG A 8 -8.11 -5.11 2.60
CA ARG A 8 -7.30 -6.34 2.53
C ARG A 8 -5.92 -6.10 1.93
N LEU A 9 -5.01 -7.02 2.20
CA LEU A 9 -3.71 -7.07 1.53
C LEU A 9 -3.88 -7.57 0.08
N PRO A 10 -3.07 -7.07 -0.87
CA PRO A 10 -2.95 -7.74 -2.16
C PRO A 10 -2.28 -9.10 -1.99
N THR A 11 -2.60 -10.03 -2.87
CA THR A 11 -1.81 -11.25 -3.04
C THR A 11 -0.51 -10.95 -3.79
N LEU A 12 0.47 -11.85 -3.70
CA LEU A 12 1.72 -11.77 -4.45
C LEU A 12 1.45 -11.73 -5.96
N ARG A 13 0.48 -12.52 -6.44
CA ARG A 13 0.13 -12.56 -7.86
C ARG A 13 -0.44 -11.23 -8.34
N GLU A 14 -1.37 -10.66 -7.59
CA GLU A 14 -1.93 -9.33 -7.83
C GLU A 14 -0.83 -8.26 -7.86
N PHE A 15 0.05 -8.27 -6.86
CA PHE A 15 1.16 -7.34 -6.77
C PHE A 15 2.13 -7.45 -7.96
N LEU A 16 2.54 -8.66 -8.32
CA LEU A 16 3.47 -8.87 -9.44
C LEU A 16 2.86 -8.44 -10.77
N PHE A 17 1.58 -8.72 -11.00
CA PHE A 17 0.85 -8.27 -12.17
C PHE A 17 0.81 -6.74 -12.25
N ASP A 18 0.50 -6.07 -11.13
CA ASP A 18 0.42 -4.61 -11.06
C ASP A 18 1.79 -3.95 -11.27
N VAL A 19 2.84 -4.48 -10.65
CA VAL A 19 4.21 -3.98 -10.80
C VAL A 19 4.73 -4.16 -12.22
N GLN A 20 4.39 -5.27 -12.89
CA GLN A 20 4.76 -5.48 -14.28
C GLN A 20 4.14 -4.41 -15.19
N ASN A 21 2.84 -4.13 -15.03
CA ASN A 21 2.14 -3.10 -15.80
C ASN A 21 2.70 -1.69 -15.51
N LEU A 22 3.00 -1.38 -14.25
CA LEU A 22 3.58 -0.09 -13.87
C LEU A 22 4.95 0.16 -14.52
N ASN A 23 5.78 -0.88 -14.66
CA ASN A 23 7.12 -0.77 -15.23
C ASN A 23 7.19 -1.00 -16.74
N GLN A 24 6.06 -1.30 -17.39
CA GLN A 24 6.04 -1.64 -18.81
C GLN A 24 6.63 -0.51 -19.67
N GLY A 25 7.72 -0.81 -20.39
CA GLY A 25 8.39 0.16 -21.27
C GLY A 25 9.11 1.30 -20.54
N VAL A 26 9.27 1.24 -19.20
CA VAL A 26 10.04 2.21 -18.43
C VAL A 26 11.49 1.76 -18.36
N ILE A 27 12.40 2.55 -18.94
CA ILE A 27 13.85 2.34 -18.82
C ILE A 27 14.43 3.57 -18.11
N ILE A 28 14.88 3.38 -16.87
CA ILE A 28 15.41 4.47 -16.05
C ILE A 28 16.65 5.08 -16.73
N GLY A 29 16.72 6.41 -16.77
CA GLY A 29 17.82 7.16 -17.39
C GLY A 29 17.63 7.45 -18.88
N GLN A 30 16.58 6.92 -19.52
CA GLN A 30 16.24 7.26 -20.90
C GLN A 30 15.30 8.47 -20.97
N PRO A 31 15.40 9.31 -22.02
CA PRO A 31 14.39 10.35 -22.30
C PRO A 31 12.97 9.75 -22.37
N GLY A 32 12.00 10.44 -21.77
CA GLY A 32 10.59 10.00 -21.74
C GLY A 32 10.25 8.92 -20.72
N ALA A 33 11.22 8.42 -19.93
CA ALA A 33 10.95 7.41 -18.90
C ALA A 33 9.97 7.91 -17.82
N VAL A 34 10.09 9.18 -17.42
CA VAL A 34 9.19 9.81 -16.42
C VAL A 34 7.76 9.90 -16.96
N ASP A 35 7.59 10.37 -18.20
CA ASP A 35 6.27 10.48 -18.83
C ASP A 35 5.63 9.11 -19.04
N ARG A 36 6.42 8.11 -19.48
CA ARG A 36 5.96 6.73 -19.60
C ARG A 36 5.49 6.18 -18.26
N LEU A 37 6.27 6.39 -17.19
CA LEU A 37 5.88 5.96 -15.85
C LEU A 37 4.59 6.66 -15.38
N ALA A 38 4.43 7.95 -15.66
CA ALA A 38 3.20 8.68 -15.35
C ALA A 38 1.98 8.11 -16.10
N GLN A 39 2.12 7.80 -17.40
CA GLN A 39 1.09 7.15 -18.20
C GLN A 39 0.72 5.77 -17.65
N ASN A 40 1.72 4.96 -17.29
CA ASN A 40 1.48 3.63 -16.73
C ASN A 40 0.76 3.70 -15.38
N ARG A 41 1.10 4.69 -14.54
CA ARG A 41 0.39 4.93 -13.26
C ARG A 41 -1.07 5.30 -13.49
N GLN A 42 -1.35 6.16 -14.47
CA GLN A 42 -2.72 6.54 -14.82
C GLN A 42 -3.51 5.31 -15.30
N ALA A 43 -2.96 4.56 -16.26
CA ALA A 43 -3.59 3.34 -16.78
C ALA A 43 -3.82 2.29 -15.68
N PHE A 44 -2.86 2.14 -14.75
CA PHE A 44 -3.03 1.26 -13.60
C PHE A 44 -4.25 1.66 -12.76
N LEU A 45 -4.39 2.95 -12.42
CA LEU A 45 -5.49 3.45 -11.62
C LEU A 45 -6.84 3.32 -12.33
N ASP A 46 -6.89 3.63 -13.63
CA ASP A 46 -8.10 3.47 -14.45
C ASP A 46 -8.52 1.99 -14.51
N ASN A 47 -7.56 1.07 -14.69
CA ASN A 47 -7.84 -0.36 -14.65
C ASN A 47 -8.27 -0.82 -13.24
N PHE A 48 -7.63 -0.30 -12.19
CA PHE A 48 -7.90 -0.69 -10.81
C PHE A 48 -9.34 -0.36 -10.40
N VAL A 49 -9.83 0.84 -10.72
CA VAL A 49 -11.22 1.22 -10.40
C VAL A 49 -12.25 0.48 -11.26
N ASN A 50 -11.86 -0.04 -12.43
CA ASN A 50 -12.74 -0.85 -13.29
C ASN A 50 -12.76 -2.34 -12.94
N ARG A 51 -12.00 -2.78 -11.92
CA ARG A 51 -12.06 -4.17 -11.45
C ARG A 51 -13.41 -4.50 -10.84
N GLU A 52 -13.84 -5.74 -11.02
CA GLU A 52 -15.10 -6.27 -10.47
C GLU A 52 -15.23 -6.00 -8.96
N GLU A 53 -14.17 -6.24 -8.18
CA GLU A 53 -14.20 -5.98 -6.73
C GLU A 53 -14.42 -4.49 -6.39
N PHE A 54 -13.81 -3.57 -7.16
CA PHE A 54 -14.01 -2.14 -6.95
C PHE A 54 -15.42 -1.72 -7.33
N GLN A 55 -15.90 -2.16 -8.50
CA GLN A 55 -17.26 -1.87 -8.97
C GLN A 55 -18.31 -2.45 -8.01
N SER A 56 -18.16 -3.70 -7.59
CA SER A 56 -19.06 -4.36 -6.64
C SER A 56 -19.12 -3.63 -5.30
N ARG A 57 -18.03 -2.99 -4.87
CA ARG A 57 -17.98 -2.28 -3.59
C ARG A 57 -18.51 -0.85 -3.67
N TYR A 58 -18.29 -0.18 -4.80
CA TYR A 58 -18.39 1.27 -4.87
C TYR A 58 -19.41 1.80 -5.88
N THR A 59 -19.95 0.97 -6.77
CA THR A 59 -21.04 1.36 -7.65
C THR A 59 -22.30 1.68 -6.84
N GLY A 60 -22.91 2.84 -7.08
CA GLY A 60 -24.08 3.31 -6.34
C GLY A 60 -23.79 3.88 -4.94
N VAL A 61 -22.55 3.77 -4.44
CA VAL A 61 -22.14 4.39 -3.16
C VAL A 61 -22.01 5.91 -3.34
N SER A 62 -22.40 6.71 -2.36
CA SER A 62 -22.23 8.18 -2.43
C SER A 62 -20.75 8.59 -2.39
N ASN A 63 -20.43 9.80 -2.85
CA ASN A 63 -19.05 10.30 -2.82
C ASN A 63 -18.51 10.42 -1.38
N SER A 64 -19.34 10.84 -0.42
CA SER A 64 -18.94 10.93 0.99
C SER A 64 -18.63 9.55 1.57
N ALA A 65 -19.54 8.58 1.39
CA ALA A 65 -19.35 7.23 1.89
C ALA A 65 -18.15 6.53 1.22
N PHE A 66 -17.90 6.82 -0.06
CA PHE A 66 -16.70 6.35 -0.76
C PHE A 66 -15.42 6.88 -0.10
N VAL A 67 -15.28 8.20 0.09
CA VAL A 67 -14.10 8.81 0.69
C VAL A 67 -13.90 8.33 2.14
N ASP A 68 -14.97 8.27 2.93
CA ASP A 68 -14.93 7.78 4.32
C ASP A 68 -14.49 6.33 4.41
N ALA A 69 -14.94 5.48 3.48
CA ALA A 69 -14.53 4.09 3.42
C ALA A 69 -13.02 3.97 3.15
N LEU A 70 -12.42 4.84 2.33
CA LEU A 70 -10.97 4.78 2.04
C LEU A 70 -10.13 5.05 3.30
N PHE A 71 -10.47 6.09 4.06
CA PHE A 71 -9.82 6.40 5.34
C PHE A 71 -10.04 5.27 6.36
N THR A 72 -11.29 4.81 6.49
CA THR A 72 -11.67 3.77 7.47
C THR A 72 -10.97 2.45 7.20
N ASN A 73 -10.88 2.04 5.93
CA ASN A 73 -10.15 0.84 5.50
C ASN A 73 -8.65 0.89 5.83
N ALA A 74 -8.09 2.11 5.90
CA ALA A 74 -6.72 2.35 6.34
C ALA A 74 -6.56 2.44 7.87
N GLY A 75 -7.65 2.34 8.63
CA GLY A 75 -7.65 2.50 10.09
C GLY A 75 -7.50 3.95 10.53
N VAL A 76 -7.84 4.90 9.66
CA VAL A 76 -7.76 6.34 9.95
C VAL A 76 -9.17 6.88 10.10
N ASP A 77 -9.41 7.65 11.16
CA ASP A 77 -10.65 8.44 11.29
C ASP A 77 -10.64 9.56 10.24
N PRO A 78 -11.61 9.60 9.31
CA PRO A 78 -11.68 10.63 8.26
C PRO A 78 -11.63 12.06 8.80
N ASN A 79 -12.09 12.30 10.03
CA ASN A 79 -12.11 13.63 10.64
C ASN A 79 -10.71 14.15 10.99
N THR A 80 -9.71 13.27 11.11
CA THR A 80 -8.32 13.68 11.34
C THR A 80 -7.69 14.39 10.14
N GLU A 81 -8.32 14.27 8.96
CA GLU A 81 -7.92 14.93 7.71
C GLU A 81 -9.10 15.74 7.11
N ALA A 82 -10.00 16.28 7.94
CA ALA A 82 -11.26 16.90 7.52
C ALA A 82 -11.11 17.89 6.35
N THR A 83 -10.12 18.80 6.40
CA THR A 83 -9.87 19.76 5.31
C THR A 83 -9.58 19.09 3.97
N THR A 84 -8.74 18.04 3.97
CA THR A 84 -8.38 17.32 2.74
C THR A 84 -9.54 16.46 2.27
N ARG A 85 -10.21 15.78 3.20
CA ARG A 85 -11.41 15.00 2.94
C ARG A 85 -12.51 15.84 2.27
N ASP A 86 -12.80 17.02 2.81
CA ASP A 86 -13.85 17.91 2.30
C ASP A 86 -13.48 18.50 0.94
N ALA A 87 -12.20 18.80 0.70
CA ALA A 87 -11.72 19.22 -0.62
C ALA A 87 -11.90 18.11 -1.68
N ILE A 88 -11.57 16.86 -1.33
CA ILE A 88 -11.78 15.70 -2.21
C ILE A 88 -13.27 15.50 -2.50
N LEU A 89 -14.11 15.59 -1.46
CA LEU A 89 -15.57 15.44 -1.59
C LEU A 89 -16.18 16.53 -2.47
N ALA A 90 -15.79 17.78 -2.28
CA ALA A 90 -16.21 18.89 -3.13
C ALA A 90 -15.79 18.67 -4.58
N GLY A 91 -14.55 18.21 -4.80
CA GLY A 91 -14.05 17.89 -6.14
C GLY A 91 -14.81 16.75 -6.82
N LEU A 92 -15.17 15.70 -6.08
CA LEU A 92 -15.99 14.59 -6.58
C LEU A 92 -17.40 15.05 -6.96
N ASN A 93 -18.02 15.89 -6.14
CA ASN A 93 -19.37 16.42 -6.39
C ASN A 93 -19.42 17.38 -7.57
N ASN A 94 -18.34 18.14 -7.80
CA ASN A 94 -18.21 19.08 -8.91
C ASN A 94 -17.59 18.45 -10.17
N GLY A 95 -17.25 17.16 -10.14
CA GLY A 95 -16.66 16.45 -11.28
C GLY A 95 -15.20 16.83 -11.60
N THR A 96 -14.51 17.57 -10.74
CA THR A 96 -13.09 17.96 -10.91
C THR A 96 -12.12 16.92 -10.34
N VAL A 97 -12.60 16.07 -9.43
CA VAL A 97 -11.88 14.90 -8.92
C VAL A 97 -12.65 13.66 -9.32
N THR A 98 -11.95 12.67 -9.87
CA THR A 98 -12.51 11.36 -10.18
C THR A 98 -12.29 10.40 -9.01
N ARG A 99 -12.98 9.25 -8.98
CA ARG A 99 -12.78 8.26 -7.89
C ARG A 99 -11.37 7.70 -7.85
N GLN A 100 -10.74 7.49 -9.00
CA GLN A 100 -9.34 7.09 -9.06
C GLN A 100 -8.39 8.18 -8.52
N SER A 101 -8.68 9.46 -8.79
CA SER A 101 -7.89 10.57 -8.23
C SER A 101 -8.11 10.71 -6.73
N ALA A 102 -9.35 10.58 -6.24
CA ALA A 102 -9.67 10.56 -4.82
C ALA A 102 -8.94 9.41 -4.08
N LEU A 103 -8.88 8.21 -4.67
CA LEU A 103 -8.10 7.08 -4.12
C LEU A 103 -6.61 7.43 -3.96
N VAL A 104 -6.00 8.14 -4.92
CA VAL A 104 -4.60 8.55 -4.78
C VAL A 104 -4.44 9.67 -3.75
N GLN A 105 -5.35 10.63 -3.73
CA GLN A 105 -5.29 11.77 -2.80
C GLN A 105 -5.44 11.32 -1.35
N VAL A 106 -6.41 10.44 -1.04
CA VAL A 106 -6.58 9.86 0.29
C VAL A 106 -5.33 9.06 0.70
N GLY A 107 -4.85 8.16 -0.17
CA GLY A 107 -3.63 7.37 0.08
C GLY A 107 -2.37 8.19 0.36
N ASN A 108 -2.28 9.42 -0.17
CA ASN A 108 -1.15 10.33 0.02
C ASN A 108 -1.30 11.28 1.22
N THR A 109 -2.44 11.28 1.90
CA THR A 109 -2.57 11.99 3.18
C THR A 109 -1.57 11.45 4.19
N ARG A 110 -1.14 12.33 5.11
CA ARG A 110 -0.13 11.95 6.10
C ARG A 110 -0.61 10.78 6.96
N SER A 111 -1.84 10.85 7.44
CA SER A 111 -2.44 9.83 8.30
C SER A 111 -2.52 8.47 7.60
N VAL A 112 -3.10 8.38 6.39
CA VAL A 112 -3.27 7.12 5.66
C VAL A 112 -1.92 6.52 5.28
N PHE A 113 -1.00 7.33 4.76
CA PHE A 113 0.33 6.83 4.39
C PHE A 113 1.05 6.23 5.60
N ASN A 114 1.05 6.93 6.74
CA ASN A 114 1.69 6.44 7.97
C ASN A 114 0.99 5.20 8.54
N ALA A 115 -0.34 5.16 8.53
CA ALA A 115 -1.12 4.02 9.03
C ALA A 115 -0.85 2.74 8.22
N LEU A 116 -0.67 2.88 6.90
CA LEU A 116 -0.47 1.74 6.01
C LEU A 116 0.99 1.29 5.88
N TYR A 117 1.95 2.17 6.15
CA TYR A 117 3.37 1.92 5.88
C TYR A 117 3.89 0.63 6.52
N ASN A 118 3.69 0.42 7.82
CA ASN A 118 4.25 -0.74 8.51
C ASN A 118 3.72 -2.05 7.92
N ARG A 119 2.40 -2.14 7.66
CA ARG A 119 1.77 -3.32 7.03
C ARG A 119 2.30 -3.56 5.62
N ALA A 120 2.39 -2.50 4.82
CA ALA A 120 2.94 -2.59 3.47
C ALA A 120 4.41 -3.03 3.47
N PHE A 121 5.21 -2.51 4.40
CA PHE A 121 6.63 -2.84 4.51
C PHE A 121 6.83 -4.32 4.87
N VAL A 122 6.09 -4.85 5.86
CA VAL A 122 6.13 -6.28 6.20
C VAL A 122 5.73 -7.14 5.00
N LEU A 123 4.67 -6.75 4.28
CA LEU A 123 4.22 -7.48 3.10
C LEU A 123 5.32 -7.55 2.03
N MET A 124 6.07 -6.47 1.82
CA MET A 124 7.21 -6.46 0.90
C MET A 124 8.33 -7.40 1.33
N GLN A 125 8.50 -7.69 2.62
CA GLN A 125 9.48 -8.69 3.07
C GLN A 125 9.05 -10.10 2.67
N TYR A 126 7.77 -10.43 2.83
CA TYR A 126 7.21 -11.71 2.37
C TYR A 126 7.32 -11.86 0.85
N PHE A 127 7.00 -10.82 0.08
CA PHE A 127 7.06 -10.88 -1.38
C PHE A 127 8.48 -10.90 -1.92
N GLY A 128 9.35 -10.06 -1.37
CA GLY A 128 10.73 -9.89 -1.82
C GLY A 128 11.63 -11.07 -1.43
N TYR A 129 11.62 -11.45 -0.16
CA TYR A 129 12.53 -12.46 0.37
C TYR A 129 11.92 -13.87 0.39
N LEU A 130 10.65 -14.02 0.81
CA LEU A 130 10.03 -15.34 0.93
C LEU A 130 9.24 -15.76 -0.31
N ARG A 131 9.02 -14.86 -1.27
CA ARG A 131 8.32 -15.14 -2.53
C ARG A 131 6.96 -15.84 -2.32
N ARG A 132 6.20 -15.44 -1.30
CA ARG A 132 4.87 -16.02 -1.00
C ARG A 132 3.93 -15.02 -0.34
N ASN A 133 2.63 -15.34 -0.27
CA ASN A 133 1.72 -14.61 0.60
C ASN A 133 2.01 -14.97 2.07
N PRO A 134 1.76 -14.06 3.02
CA PRO A 134 1.99 -14.36 4.43
C PRO A 134 1.14 -15.51 4.98
N SER A 135 -0.03 -15.76 4.39
CA SER A 135 -0.95 -16.84 4.79
C SER A 135 -0.75 -18.14 4.02
N ASP A 136 0.13 -18.18 3.01
CA ASP A 136 0.41 -19.42 2.30
C ASP A 136 1.04 -20.46 3.26
N PRO A 137 0.98 -21.76 2.93
CA PRO A 137 1.74 -22.77 3.66
C PRO A 137 3.21 -22.36 3.84
N PRO A 138 3.82 -22.65 4.99
CA PRO A 138 3.33 -23.53 6.06
C PRO A 138 2.39 -22.87 7.09
N ASP A 139 2.18 -21.56 7.05
CA ASP A 139 1.53 -20.83 8.15
C ASP A 139 0.00 -20.99 8.16
N GLY A 140 -0.64 -20.90 6.99
CA GLY A 140 -2.10 -20.98 6.86
C GLY A 140 -2.89 -19.84 7.51
N ASN A 141 -2.20 -18.81 8.04
CA ASN A 141 -2.80 -17.67 8.73
C ASN A 141 -1.85 -16.44 8.70
N LEU A 142 -2.27 -15.32 9.29
CA LEU A 142 -1.49 -14.07 9.32
C LEU A 142 -0.73 -13.83 10.64
N ALA A 143 -0.51 -14.85 11.48
CA ALA A 143 0.12 -14.65 12.80
C ALA A 143 1.54 -14.08 12.69
N GLY A 144 2.39 -14.65 11.82
CA GLY A 144 3.74 -14.14 11.58
C GLY A 144 3.75 -12.72 11.00
N PHE A 145 2.83 -12.44 10.07
CA PHE A 145 2.66 -11.10 9.51
C PHE A 145 2.28 -10.08 10.60
N ASN A 146 1.27 -10.39 11.40
CA ASN A 146 0.79 -9.53 12.47
C ASN A 146 1.84 -9.34 13.57
N PHE A 147 2.64 -10.37 13.88
CA PHE A 147 3.79 -10.26 14.77
C PHE A 147 4.78 -9.19 14.27
N TRP A 148 5.19 -9.26 13.00
CA TRP A 148 6.12 -8.28 12.44
C TRP A 148 5.54 -6.87 12.33
N VAL A 149 4.24 -6.75 12.05
CA VAL A 149 3.54 -5.46 12.10
C VAL A 149 3.61 -4.87 13.51
N THR A 150 3.36 -5.67 14.54
CA THR A 150 3.51 -5.25 15.95
C THR A 150 4.94 -4.83 16.27
N VAL A 151 5.95 -5.56 15.80
CA VAL A 151 7.36 -5.17 15.99
C VAL A 151 7.66 -3.79 15.37
N LEU A 152 7.18 -3.52 14.14
CA LEU A 152 7.37 -2.21 13.51
C LEU A 152 6.57 -1.10 14.21
N ASN A 153 5.36 -1.39 14.67
CA ASN A 153 4.56 -0.45 15.46
C ASN A 153 5.31 -0.07 16.74
N ASN A 154 5.84 -1.05 17.47
CA ASN A 154 6.62 -0.83 18.69
C ASN A 154 7.97 -0.14 18.44
N SER A 155 8.50 -0.25 17.22
CA SER A 155 9.72 0.43 16.78
C SER A 155 9.48 1.85 16.26
N SER A 156 8.22 2.28 16.15
CA SER A 156 7.83 3.61 15.69
C SER A 156 7.96 4.63 16.83
N LEU A 157 8.51 5.82 16.54
CA LEU A 157 8.63 6.88 17.55
C LEU A 157 7.52 7.93 17.39
N PRO A 158 7.06 8.58 18.49
CA PRO A 158 6.09 9.65 18.42
C PRO A 158 6.52 10.77 17.45
N GLY A 159 5.58 11.19 16.59
CA GLY A 159 5.82 12.24 15.60
C GLY A 159 6.59 11.81 14.35
N GLU A 160 6.98 10.53 14.23
CA GLU A 160 7.61 10.04 13.00
C GLU A 160 6.65 10.07 11.80
N ASP A 161 7.18 10.54 10.67
CA ASP A 161 6.52 10.53 9.38
C ASP A 161 7.36 9.72 8.38
N VAL A 162 6.90 8.52 8.05
CA VAL A 162 7.59 7.60 7.14
C VAL A 162 7.54 8.03 5.67
N ARG A 163 6.86 9.13 5.35
CA ARG A 163 7.04 9.82 4.06
C ARG A 163 8.43 10.43 3.96
N ASN A 164 9.09 10.70 5.10
CA ASN A 164 10.51 11.01 5.14
C ASN A 164 11.34 9.71 5.09
N PRO A 165 12.12 9.46 4.01
CA PRO A 165 12.87 8.22 3.86
C PRO A 165 13.88 7.96 4.98
N ALA A 166 14.45 8.99 5.58
CA ALA A 166 15.40 8.83 6.68
C ALA A 166 14.71 8.28 7.94
N GLN A 167 13.50 8.75 8.23
CA GLN A 167 12.71 8.26 9.37
C GLN A 167 12.21 6.84 9.11
N ALA A 168 11.71 6.58 7.90
CA ALA A 168 11.32 5.23 7.47
C ALA A 168 12.48 4.23 7.61
N LEU A 169 13.68 4.60 7.16
CA LEU A 169 14.90 3.79 7.28
C LEU A 169 15.32 3.58 8.73
N ALA A 170 15.26 4.64 9.56
CA ALA A 170 15.59 4.53 10.98
C ALA A 170 14.66 3.52 11.68
N ARG A 171 13.36 3.55 11.40
CA ARG A 171 12.38 2.61 11.96
C ARG A 171 12.68 1.16 11.60
N ILE A 172 12.91 0.86 10.33
CA ILE A 172 13.16 -0.52 9.88
C ILE A 172 14.49 -1.07 10.40
N ARG A 173 15.49 -0.20 10.62
CA ARG A 173 16.77 -0.55 11.25
C ARG A 173 16.59 -0.88 12.74
N ARG A 174 15.82 -0.08 13.48
CA ARG A 174 15.49 -0.37 14.89
C ARG A 174 14.77 -1.71 15.03
N ALA A 175 13.85 -2.01 14.12
CA ALA A 175 13.09 -3.26 14.11
C ALA A 175 13.91 -4.49 13.67
N ARG A 176 15.08 -4.30 13.03
CA ARG A 176 15.92 -5.36 12.43
C ARG A 176 15.16 -6.36 11.54
N ILE A 177 14.04 -5.92 10.96
CA ILE A 177 13.12 -6.83 10.26
C ILE A 177 13.75 -7.44 9.01
N VAL A 178 14.55 -6.68 8.25
CA VAL A 178 15.20 -7.20 7.03
C VAL A 178 16.18 -8.33 7.38
N GLU A 179 17.00 -8.13 8.41
CA GLU A 179 17.93 -9.14 8.94
C GLU A 179 17.20 -10.42 9.36
N ALA A 180 16.07 -10.27 10.06
CA ALA A 180 15.29 -11.40 10.52
C ALA A 180 14.70 -12.23 9.36
N PHE A 181 14.28 -11.59 8.26
CA PHE A 181 13.77 -12.31 7.10
C PHE A 181 14.86 -13.09 6.36
N ILE A 182 16.02 -12.47 6.08
CA ILE A 182 17.11 -13.12 5.34
C ILE A 182 17.84 -14.21 6.14
N THR A 183 17.83 -14.11 7.47
CA THR A 183 18.42 -15.13 8.36
C THR A 183 17.41 -16.19 8.84
N SER A 184 16.13 -16.02 8.50
CA SER A 184 15.06 -16.96 8.89
C SER A 184 15.36 -18.38 8.41
N THR A 185 14.88 -19.36 9.17
CA THR A 185 15.00 -20.78 8.80
C THR A 185 14.34 -21.05 7.45
N GLU A 186 13.18 -20.44 7.18
CA GLU A 186 12.49 -20.60 5.90
C GLU A 186 13.32 -20.07 4.73
N TYR A 187 13.85 -18.84 4.82
CA TYR A 187 14.68 -18.27 3.76
C TYR A 187 15.89 -19.15 3.48
N ARG A 188 16.62 -19.55 4.53
CA ARG A 188 17.82 -20.39 4.40
C ARG A 188 17.53 -21.76 3.82
N ALA A 189 16.40 -22.38 4.20
CA ALA A 189 16.01 -23.69 3.68
C ALA A 189 15.62 -23.64 2.19
N ARG A 190 15.07 -22.53 1.70
CA ARG A 190 14.58 -22.40 0.32
C ARG A 190 15.59 -21.78 -0.64
N PHE A 191 16.40 -20.85 -0.15
CA PHE A 191 17.26 -19.99 -0.98
C PHE A 191 18.73 -19.99 -0.57
N GLY A 192 19.10 -20.66 0.54
CA GLY A 192 20.46 -20.72 1.04
C GLY A 192 20.83 -19.57 1.97
N THR A 193 22.09 -19.51 2.39
CA THR A 193 22.61 -18.45 3.25
C THR A 193 22.83 -17.16 2.46
N PRO A 194 22.40 -15.99 2.96
CA PRO A 194 22.64 -14.70 2.32
C PRO A 194 24.12 -14.31 2.27
#